data_AF-A0A183DT52-F1
#
_entry.id   AF-A0A183DT52-F1
#
_cell.length_a   1.000
_cell.length_b   1.000
_cell.length_c   1.000
_cell.angle_alpha   90.00
_cell.angle_beta   90.00
_cell.angle_gamma   90.00
#
_symmetry.space_group_name_H-M   'P 1'
#
loop_
_entity.id
_entity.type
_entity.pdbx_description
1 polymer ?
#
loop_
_entity_poly.entity_id
_entity_poly.type
_entity_poly.pdbx_seq_one_letter_code
_entity_poly.pdbx_strand_id
1 'polypeptide(L)'
;MWIKAFAVLSDNATFAFSSERASFQKGSEAIENHQYRDDDTFALIAAAVALTGMASDDLWEQFGAFFVEFVCTQGWEDLLRSMSPDIVGFFDGLDSLHNFISFALYKSNFAGPSFRCEKSDDGSVLLHYYTNRHGIYPFVKG
;
A
#
# COMPACT_ATOMS: atom_id res chain seq x y z
N MET A 1 -5.74 -3.75 -4.94
CA MET A 1 -4.59 -2.94 -5.41
C MET A 1 -3.25 -3.50 -4.93
N TRP A 2 -3.09 -3.83 -3.65
CA TRP A 2 -1.83 -4.31 -3.05
C TRP A 2 -1.27 -5.58 -3.73
N ILE A 3 -2.10 -6.60 -3.92
CA ILE A 3 -1.68 -7.85 -4.57
C ILE A 3 -1.25 -7.61 -6.04
N LYS A 4 -1.91 -6.69 -6.76
CA LYS A 4 -1.54 -6.33 -8.14
C LYS A 4 -0.18 -5.61 -8.18
N ALA A 5 0.04 -4.67 -7.27
CA ALA A 5 1.34 -4.00 -7.13
C ALA A 5 2.44 -5.02 -6.79
N PHE A 6 2.17 -5.91 -5.84
CA PHE A 6 3.13 -6.95 -5.46
C PHE A 6 3.45 -7.89 -6.64
N ALA A 7 2.45 -8.29 -7.42
CA ALA A 7 2.63 -9.10 -8.62
C ALA A 7 3.55 -8.46 -9.66
N VAL A 8 3.57 -7.13 -9.74
CA VAL A 8 4.43 -6.38 -10.65
C VAL A 8 5.84 -6.19 -10.06
N LEU A 9 5.95 -5.98 -8.75
CA LEU A 9 7.23 -5.83 -8.06
C LEU A 9 8.04 -7.13 -8.07
N SER A 10 7.37 -8.26 -7.81
CA SER A 10 8.01 -9.57 -7.76
C SER A 10 8.10 -10.20 -9.15
N ASP A 11 9.13 -10.99 -9.41
CA ASP A 11 9.15 -11.82 -10.62
C ASP A 11 8.01 -12.86 -10.61
N ASN A 12 7.67 -13.40 -11.79
CA ASN A 12 6.56 -14.35 -11.95
C ASN A 12 6.70 -15.61 -11.07
N ALA A 13 7.92 -16.08 -10.77
CA ALA A 13 8.13 -17.27 -9.95
C ALA A 13 7.91 -16.94 -8.46
N THR A 14 8.43 -15.80 -8.00
CA THR A 14 8.22 -15.29 -6.64
C THR A 14 6.74 -15.00 -6.38
N PHE A 15 6.04 -14.39 -7.34
CA PHE A 15 4.60 -14.14 -7.21
C PHE A 15 3.78 -15.42 -7.13
N ALA A 16 4.05 -16.37 -8.03
CA ALA A 16 3.33 -17.64 -8.08
C ALA A 16 3.54 -18.46 -6.78
N PHE A 17 4.79 -18.55 -6.30
CA PHE A 17 5.11 -19.24 -5.06
C PHE A 17 4.43 -18.60 -3.85
N SER A 18 4.48 -17.26 -3.76
CA SER A 18 3.88 -16.53 -2.65
C SER A 18 2.36 -16.66 -2.64
N SER A 19 1.74 -16.64 -3.82
CA SER A 19 0.29 -16.79 -3.98
C SER A 19 -0.19 -18.19 -3.59
N GLU A 20 0.54 -19.24 -3.99
CA GLU A 20 0.25 -20.62 -3.58
C GLU A 20 0.30 -20.78 -2.06
N ARG A 21 1.33 -20.23 -1.40
CA ARG A 21 1.44 -20.28 0.07
C ARG A 21 0.36 -19.48 0.79
N ALA A 22 -0.06 -18.36 0.21
CA ALA A 22 -1.18 -17.57 0.70
C ALA A 22 -2.55 -18.23 0.42
N SER A 23 -2.57 -19.45 -0.16
CA SER A 23 -3.78 -20.22 -0.43
C SER A 23 -4.75 -19.53 -1.40
N PHE A 24 -4.25 -18.71 -2.31
CA PHE A 24 -5.08 -18.17 -3.39
C PHE A 24 -5.51 -19.28 -4.35
N GLN A 25 -6.72 -19.16 -4.90
CA GLN A 25 -7.13 -20.01 -6.02
C GLN A 25 -6.43 -19.51 -7.28
N LYS A 26 -5.88 -20.43 -8.08
CA LYS A 26 -5.23 -20.08 -9.33
C LYS A 26 -6.18 -19.32 -10.27
N GLY A 27 -5.75 -18.14 -10.70
CA GLY A 27 -6.53 -17.19 -11.50
C GLY A 27 -7.39 -16.22 -10.68
N SER A 28 -7.41 -16.34 -9.35
CA SER A 28 -8.04 -15.38 -8.44
C SER A 28 -7.05 -14.37 -7.86
N GLU A 29 -5.77 -14.47 -8.20
CA GLU A 29 -4.75 -13.54 -7.77
C GLU A 29 -4.88 -12.23 -8.55
N ALA A 30 -5.01 -11.10 -7.85
CA ALA A 30 -5.02 -9.75 -8.44
C ALA A 30 -6.24 -9.37 -9.33
N ILE A 31 -7.41 -9.96 -9.11
CA ILE A 31 -8.70 -9.47 -9.63
C ILE A 31 -8.90 -7.98 -9.34
N GLU A 32 -9.25 -7.21 -10.38
CA GLU A 32 -9.54 -5.78 -10.27
C GLU A 32 -10.83 -5.50 -9.49
N ASN A 33 -10.83 -4.42 -8.72
CA ASN A 33 -11.97 -4.02 -7.87
C ASN A 33 -12.44 -5.09 -6.87
N HIS A 34 -11.58 -6.07 -6.57
CA HIS A 34 -11.83 -7.09 -5.56
C HIS A 34 -11.20 -6.70 -4.23
N GLN A 35 -11.96 -6.85 -3.14
CA GLN A 35 -11.48 -6.66 -1.78
C GLN A 35 -10.96 -7.99 -1.24
N TYR A 36 -9.65 -8.06 -1.04
CA TYR A 36 -8.98 -9.19 -0.42
C TYR A 36 -8.93 -9.02 1.09
N ARG A 37 -8.77 -10.12 1.82
CA ARG A 37 -8.56 -10.05 3.26
C ARG A 37 -7.15 -9.56 3.53
N ASP A 38 -6.98 -8.85 4.63
CA ASP A 38 -5.66 -8.40 5.08
C ASP A 38 -4.74 -9.63 5.29
N ASP A 39 -5.26 -10.71 5.87
CA ASP A 39 -4.54 -11.99 6.06
C ASP A 39 -3.89 -12.51 4.77
N ASP A 40 -4.57 -12.39 3.63
CA ASP A 40 -4.06 -12.87 2.35
C ASP A 40 -2.85 -12.03 1.88
N THR A 41 -2.91 -10.72 2.10
CA THR A 41 -1.81 -9.80 1.80
C THR A 41 -0.61 -10.06 2.72
N PHE A 42 -0.87 -10.27 4.01
CA PHE A 42 0.17 -10.60 4.99
C PHE A 42 0.83 -11.95 4.71
N ALA A 43 0.05 -12.97 4.33
CA ALA A 43 0.57 -14.28 3.98
C ALA A 43 1.49 -14.22 2.75
N LEU A 44 1.11 -13.42 1.76
CA LEU A 44 1.89 -13.22 0.54
C LEU A 44 3.21 -12.49 0.82
N ILE A 45 3.21 -11.45 1.65
CA ILE A 45 4.44 -10.78 2.09
C ILE A 45 5.31 -11.70 2.95
N ALA A 46 4.72 -12.48 3.85
CA ALA A 46 5.47 -13.45 4.67
C ALA A 46 6.13 -14.55 3.81
N ALA A 47 5.45 -15.02 2.77
CA ALA A 47 6.03 -15.96 1.80
C ALA A 47 7.20 -15.34 1.03
N ALA A 48 7.08 -14.07 0.64
CA ALA A 48 8.14 -13.33 -0.02
C ALA A 48 9.36 -13.13 0.88
N VAL A 49 9.16 -12.76 2.15
CA VAL A 49 10.21 -12.71 3.19
C VAL A 49 10.95 -14.04 3.31
N ALA A 50 10.20 -15.14 3.38
CA ALA A 50 10.79 -16.48 3.51
C ALA A 50 11.61 -16.89 2.27
N LEU A 51 11.23 -16.40 1.08
CA LEU A 51 11.91 -16.72 -0.18
C LEU A 51 13.15 -15.85 -0.42
N THR A 52 13.07 -14.56 -0.13
CA THR A 52 14.17 -13.61 -0.36
C THR A 52 15.18 -13.58 0.78
N GLY A 53 14.78 -14.00 1.98
CA GLY A 53 15.60 -13.92 3.20
C GLY A 53 15.74 -12.50 3.76
N MET A 54 15.00 -11.53 3.23
CA MET A 54 15.00 -10.15 3.70
C MET A 54 14.30 -10.00 5.04
N ALA A 55 14.63 -8.95 5.81
CA ALA A 55 13.81 -8.59 6.96
C ALA A 55 12.43 -8.13 6.49
N SER A 56 11.38 -8.44 7.27
CA SER A 56 10.02 -8.06 6.91
C SER A 56 9.83 -6.55 6.77
N ASP A 57 10.49 -5.78 7.63
CA ASP A 57 10.42 -4.30 7.60
C ASP A 57 11.04 -3.76 6.31
N ASP A 58 12.20 -4.29 5.87
CA ASP A 58 12.87 -3.87 4.64
C ASP A 58 12.03 -4.19 3.39
N LEU A 59 11.31 -5.32 3.41
CA LEU A 59 10.43 -5.69 2.31
C LEU A 59 9.20 -4.77 2.25
N TRP A 60 8.61 -4.44 3.40
CA TRP A 60 7.51 -3.49 3.48
C TRP A 60 7.91 -2.08 3.03
N GLU A 61 9.09 -1.61 3.43
CA GLU A 61 9.62 -0.30 3.05
C GLU A 61 9.86 -0.22 1.53
N GLN A 62 10.52 -1.21 0.94
CA GLN A 62 10.67 -1.27 -0.52
C GLN A 62 9.32 -1.34 -1.25
N PHE A 63 8.36 -2.07 -0.68
CA PHE A 63 7.03 -2.15 -1.25
C PHE A 63 6.29 -0.81 -1.20
N GLY A 64 6.46 -0.01 -0.14
CA GLY A 64 5.94 1.36 -0.02
C GLY A 64 6.47 2.27 -1.13
N ALA A 65 7.79 2.31 -1.28
CA ALA A 65 8.46 3.11 -2.31
C ALA A 65 7.99 2.73 -3.72
N PHE A 66 7.93 1.43 -4.01
CA PHE A 66 7.42 0.93 -5.29
C PHE A 66 5.92 1.24 -5.49
N PHE A 67 5.11 1.19 -4.43
CA PHE A 67 3.67 1.33 -4.54
C PHE A 67 3.25 2.69 -5.11
N VAL A 68 3.92 3.78 -4.71
CA VAL A 68 3.65 5.11 -5.24
C VAL A 68 3.97 5.19 -6.74
N GLU A 69 5.11 4.65 -7.15
CA GLU A 69 5.48 4.57 -8.57
C GLU A 69 4.46 3.75 -9.36
N PHE A 70 4.10 2.57 -8.84
CA PHE A 70 3.07 1.72 -9.44
C PHE A 70 1.75 2.49 -9.61
N VAL A 71 1.24 3.15 -8.58
CA VAL A 71 0.01 3.94 -8.63
C VAL A 71 0.08 4.99 -9.74
N CYS A 72 1.19 5.72 -9.85
CA CYS A 72 1.42 6.69 -10.93
C CYS A 72 1.36 6.02 -12.32
N THR A 73 2.03 4.88 -12.52
CA THR A 73 1.96 4.14 -13.81
C THR A 73 0.56 3.64 -14.15
N GLN A 74 -0.32 3.45 -13.16
CA GLN A 74 -1.72 3.08 -13.36
C GLN A 74 -2.62 4.30 -13.69
N GLY A 75 -2.05 5.48 -13.97
CA GLY A 75 -2.78 6.66 -14.42
C GLY A 75 -3.28 7.58 -13.30
N TRP A 76 -2.81 7.40 -12.07
CA TRP A 76 -3.18 8.23 -10.92
C TRP A 76 -2.25 9.44 -10.72
N GLU A 77 -1.21 9.57 -11.52
CA GLU A 77 -0.17 10.60 -11.37
C GLU A 77 -0.75 12.01 -11.32
N ASP A 78 -1.59 12.39 -12.29
CA ASP A 78 -2.17 13.74 -12.37
C ASP A 78 -3.02 14.05 -11.12
N LEU A 79 -3.79 13.07 -10.63
CA LEU A 79 -4.59 13.24 -9.43
C LEU A 79 -3.70 13.41 -8.20
N LEU A 80 -2.70 12.55 -8.01
CA LEU A 80 -1.77 12.64 -6.88
C LEU A 80 -1.00 13.97 -6.87
N ARG A 81 -0.51 14.41 -8.03
CA ARG A 81 0.18 15.71 -8.18
C ARG A 81 -0.73 16.90 -7.92
N SER A 82 -2.03 16.77 -8.16
CA SER A 82 -3.01 17.84 -7.92
C SER A 82 -3.36 18.03 -6.43
N MET A 83 -3.08 17.05 -5.56
CA MET A 83 -3.51 17.07 -4.16
C MET A 83 -2.82 18.17 -3.34
N SER A 84 -1.51 18.34 -3.51
CA SER A 84 -0.72 19.32 -2.78
C SER A 84 0.63 19.56 -3.49
N PRO A 85 1.17 20.78 -3.46
CA PRO A 85 2.53 21.06 -3.92
C PRO A 85 3.62 20.58 -2.95
N ASP A 86 3.27 20.23 -1.70
CA ASP A 86 4.21 19.79 -0.68
C ASP A 86 3.75 18.51 0.04
N ILE A 87 4.73 17.83 0.68
CA ILE A 87 4.53 16.53 1.33
C ILE A 87 3.57 16.58 2.52
N VAL A 88 3.50 17.72 3.23
CA VAL A 88 2.62 17.85 4.39
C VAL A 88 1.17 17.92 3.94
N GLY A 89 0.87 18.81 2.99
CA GLY A 89 -0.47 18.88 2.40
C GLY A 89 -0.85 17.59 1.65
N PHE A 90 0.12 16.86 1.11
CA PHE A 90 -0.12 15.56 0.49
C PHE A 90 -0.63 14.56 1.53
N PHE A 91 0.08 14.39 2.65
CA PHE A 91 -0.34 13.50 3.74
C PHE A 91 -1.67 13.92 4.36
N ASP A 92 -1.86 15.22 4.66
CA ASP A 92 -3.13 15.73 5.19
C ASP A 92 -4.31 15.53 4.21
N GLY A 93 -4.02 15.45 2.90
CA GLY A 93 -5.00 15.19 1.84
C GLY A 93 -5.35 13.71 1.64
N LEU A 94 -4.54 12.77 2.13
CA LEU A 94 -4.73 11.33 1.90
C LEU A 94 -6.05 10.80 2.49
N ASP A 95 -6.50 11.31 3.64
CA ASP A 95 -7.80 10.95 4.22
C ASP A 95 -8.94 11.22 3.23
N SER A 96 -8.88 12.37 2.55
CA SER A 96 -9.90 12.77 1.57
C SER A 96 -9.83 11.91 0.31
N LEU A 97 -8.62 11.61 -0.18
CA LEU A 97 -8.42 10.72 -1.31
C LEU A 97 -8.97 9.32 -1.02
N HIS A 98 -8.64 8.74 0.14
CA HIS A 98 -9.13 7.42 0.53
C HIS A 98 -10.66 7.38 0.63
N ASN A 99 -11.28 8.42 1.20
CA ASN A 99 -12.74 8.53 1.25
C ASN A 99 -13.35 8.62 -0.15
N PHE A 100 -12.76 9.42 -1.05
CA PHE A 100 -13.19 9.51 -2.44
C PHE A 100 -13.11 8.16 -3.15
N ILE A 101 -11.98 7.44 -3.02
CA ILE A 101 -11.77 6.12 -3.61
C ILE A 101 -12.79 5.10 -3.06
N SER A 102 -13.02 5.10 -1.74
CA SER A 102 -13.99 4.23 -1.08
C SER A 102 -15.38 4.40 -1.69
N PHE A 103 -15.81 5.65 -1.83
CA PHE A 103 -17.15 5.99 -2.29
C PHE A 103 -17.32 5.84 -3.81
N ALA A 104 -16.39 6.39 -4.59
CA ALA A 104 -16.52 6.51 -6.04
C ALA A 104 -16.16 5.23 -6.79
N LEU A 105 -15.15 4.47 -6.33
CA LEU A 105 -14.65 3.31 -7.06
C LEU A 105 -15.15 1.99 -6.48
N TYR A 106 -14.96 1.77 -5.19
CA TYR A 106 -15.20 0.45 -4.60
C TYR A 106 -16.62 0.27 -4.07
N LYS A 107 -17.39 1.36 -3.90
CA LYS A 107 -18.75 1.34 -3.31
C LYS A 107 -18.84 0.47 -2.06
N SER A 108 -17.76 0.45 -1.29
CA SER A 108 -17.56 -0.40 -0.13
C SER A 108 -16.94 0.42 1.00
N ASN A 109 -16.85 -0.18 2.18
CA ASN A 109 -16.24 0.44 3.35
C ASN A 109 -14.73 0.20 3.31
N PHE A 110 -14.01 0.97 2.48
CA PHE A 110 -12.56 0.91 2.39
C PHE A 110 -11.96 1.41 3.71
N ALA A 111 -11.37 0.50 4.49
CA ALA A 111 -10.64 0.84 5.70
C ALA A 111 -9.24 1.37 5.36
N GLY A 112 -9.18 2.61 4.87
CA GLY A 112 -7.94 3.33 4.63
C GLY A 112 -7.28 3.77 5.95
N PRO A 113 -5.95 3.94 5.98
CA PRO A 113 -5.31 4.62 7.09
C PRO A 113 -5.67 6.11 7.13
N SER A 114 -5.46 6.74 8.28
CA SER A 114 -5.54 8.19 8.43
C SER A 114 -4.17 8.79 8.79
N PHE A 115 -3.91 9.97 8.25
CA PHE A 115 -2.67 10.71 8.42
C PHE A 115 -2.93 12.11 8.95
N ARG A 116 -2.06 12.57 9.85
CA ARG A 116 -2.02 13.97 10.31
C ARG A 116 -0.60 14.44 10.44
N CYS A 117 -0.31 15.62 9.92
CA CYS A 117 0.98 16.25 10.12
C CYS A 117 0.92 17.31 11.21
N GLU A 118 1.90 17.30 12.11
CA GLU A 118 2.13 18.35 13.09
C GLU A 118 3.49 18.99 12.81
N LYS A 119 3.49 20.29 12.49
CA LYS A 119 4.69 21.06 12.19
C LYS A 119 5.27 21.62 13.49
N SER A 120 6.55 21.40 13.71
CA SER A 120 7.29 21.95 14.84
C SER A 120 7.96 23.27 14.46
N ASP A 121 8.28 24.10 15.46
CA ASP A 121 8.95 25.40 15.27
C ASP A 121 10.37 25.27 14.67
N ASP A 122 11.01 24.11 14.83
CA ASP A 122 12.32 23.80 14.26
C ASP A 122 12.27 23.37 12.78
N GLY A 123 11.08 23.35 12.18
CA GLY A 123 10.84 22.93 10.81
C GLY A 123 10.70 21.42 10.60
N SER A 124 10.80 20.62 11.66
CA SER A 124 10.47 19.19 11.60
C SER A 124 8.96 18.96 11.48
N VAL A 125 8.58 17.78 11.00
CA VAL A 125 7.18 17.35 10.91
C VAL A 125 7.02 16.02 11.61
N LEU A 126 6.12 15.96 12.57
CA LEU A 126 5.65 14.72 13.15
C LEU A 126 4.47 14.21 12.32
N LEU A 127 4.64 13.05 11.69
CA LEU A 127 3.58 12.35 10.97
C LEU A 127 2.88 11.37 11.92
N HIS A 128 1.63 11.66 12.26
CA HIS A 128 0.76 10.76 12.98
C HIS A 128 0.10 9.80 11.98
N TYR A 129 0.30 8.49 12.20
CA TYR A 129 -0.23 7.42 11.36
C TYR A 129 -1.19 6.54 12.15
N TYR A 130 -2.46 6.50 11.72
CA TYR A 130 -3.52 5.72 12.36
C TYR A 130 -4.02 4.62 11.43
N THR A 131 -4.04 3.38 11.92
CA THR A 131 -4.44 2.22 11.13
C THR A 131 -4.98 1.11 12.02
N ASN A 132 -5.88 0.29 11.48
CA ASN A 132 -6.33 -0.95 12.11
C ASN A 132 -5.42 -2.15 11.75
N ARG A 133 -4.46 -1.95 10.84
CA ARG A 133 -3.51 -2.98 10.39
C ARG A 133 -2.21 -2.86 11.16
N HIS A 134 -1.86 -3.89 11.92
CA HIS A 134 -0.63 -3.91 12.71
C HIS A 134 0.58 -4.30 11.85
N GLY A 135 1.76 -3.75 12.17
CA GLY A 135 3.03 -4.17 11.56
C GLY A 135 3.35 -3.59 10.17
N ILE A 136 2.46 -2.78 9.58
CA ILE A 136 2.66 -2.21 8.23
C ILE A 136 3.25 -0.80 8.23
N TYR A 137 3.67 -0.27 9.37
CA TYR A 137 4.28 1.06 9.42
C TYR A 137 5.55 1.24 8.55
N PRO A 138 6.38 0.20 8.23
CA PRO A 138 7.52 0.40 7.35
C PRO A 138 7.09 0.71 5.91
N PHE A 139 5.91 0.23 5.48
CA PHE A 139 5.33 0.60 4.19
C PHE A 139 5.06 2.11 4.07
N VAL A 140 4.75 2.80 5.16
CA VAL A 140 4.55 4.25 5.16
C VAL A 140 5.87 5.00 5.11
N LYS A 141 6.98 4.38 5.57
CA LYS A 141 8.31 5.01 5.54
C LYS A 141 8.89 5.06 4.13
N GLY A 142 8.65 4.02 3.34
CA GLY A 142 9.12 3.92 1.96
C GLY A 142 8.25 4.69 1.01
#